data_AF-A0A919JVT4-F1
#
_entry.id   AF-A0A919JVT4-F1
#
_cell.length_a   1.000
_cell.length_b   1.000
_cell.length_c   1.000
_cell.angle_alpha   90.00
_cell.angle_beta   90.00
_cell.angle_gamma   90.00
#
_symmetry.space_group_name_H-M   'P 1'
#
loop_
_entity.id
_entity.type
_entity.pdbx_description
1 polymer ?
#
loop_
_entity_poly.entity_id
_entity_poly.type
_entity_poly.pdbx_seq_one_letter_code
_entity_poly.pdbx_strand_id
1 'polypeptide(L)'
;MSENDAESWLTQQAQDLLEQGTFGLYELVWGMRGAHFGLTDAEAIALAGRVVRRLVDRGAAQIFAVSWPALEVIDGPLPAAVLDEPKSWSEGESGPMVGLVPAA
;
A
#
# COMPACT_ATOMS: atom_id res chain seq x y z
N MET A 1 -8.68 21.48 2.79
CA MET A 1 -8.55 20.26 1.97
C MET A 1 -9.44 19.21 2.59
N SER A 2 -10.25 18.55 1.77
CA SER A 2 -11.21 17.54 2.23
C SER A 2 -10.57 16.15 2.22
N GLU A 3 -11.08 15.23 3.04
CA GLU A 3 -10.67 13.81 3.02
C GLU A 3 -10.79 13.19 1.62
N ASN A 4 -11.75 13.67 0.81
CA ASN A 4 -11.91 13.26 -0.58
C ASN A 4 -10.70 13.59 -1.46
N ASP A 5 -10.04 14.73 -1.23
CA ASP A 5 -8.85 15.13 -2.00
C ASP A 5 -7.67 14.19 -1.70
N ALA A 6 -7.52 13.79 -0.43
CA ALA A 6 -6.52 12.83 0.01
C ALA A 6 -6.76 11.44 -0.58
N GLU A 7 -8.01 10.98 -0.58
CA GLU A 7 -8.38 9.68 -1.13
C GLU A 7 -8.17 9.62 -2.65
N SER A 8 -8.59 10.65 -3.38
CA SER A 8 -8.39 10.73 -4.84
C SER A 8 -6.90 10.76 -5.19
N TRP A 9 -6.11 11.56 -4.48
CA TRP A 9 -4.67 11.61 -4.67
C TRP A 9 -4.02 10.26 -4.40
N LEU A 10 -4.34 9.62 -3.27
CA LEU A 10 -3.74 8.33 -2.90
C LEU A 10 -4.14 7.20 -3.85
N THR A 11 -5.39 7.23 -4.34
CA THR A 11 -5.87 6.30 -5.35
C THR A 11 -5.04 6.42 -6.63
N GLN A 12 -4.80 7.64 -7.10
CA GLN A 12 -3.96 7.88 -8.28
C GLN A 12 -2.53 7.41 -8.04
N GLN A 13 -1.92 7.76 -6.90
CA GLN A 13 -0.55 7.31 -6.58
C GLN A 13 -0.42 5.79 -6.54
N ALA A 14 -1.37 5.10 -5.93
CA ALA A 14 -1.35 3.63 -5.89
C ALA A 14 -1.52 3.02 -7.29
N GLN A 15 -2.27 3.65 -8.19
CA GLN A 15 -2.36 3.23 -9.59
C GLN A 15 -1.05 3.47 -10.34
N ASP A 16 -0.46 4.65 -10.19
CA ASP A 16 0.81 5.01 -10.82
C ASP A 16 1.94 4.05 -10.39
N LEU A 17 1.97 3.65 -9.13
CA LEU A 17 2.93 2.66 -8.62
C LEU A 17 2.66 1.26 -9.18
N LEU A 18 1.41 0.82 -9.26
CA LEU A 18 1.05 -0.46 -9.90
C LEU A 18 1.45 -0.52 -11.37
N GLU A 19 1.30 0.59 -12.11
CA GLU A 19 1.71 0.68 -13.51
C GLU A 19 3.24 0.56 -13.68
N GLN A 20 4.01 0.95 -12.66
CA GLN A 20 5.47 0.80 -12.62
C GLN A 20 5.91 -0.58 -12.16
N GLY A 21 5.07 -1.31 -11.41
CA GLY A 21 5.31 -2.69 -11.01
C GLY A 21 4.90 -2.99 -9.57
N THR A 22 5.63 -3.92 -8.95
CA THR A 22 5.47 -4.24 -7.53
C THR A 22 5.92 -3.07 -6.67
N PHE A 23 5.18 -2.76 -5.61
CA PHE A 23 5.57 -1.75 -4.62
C PHE A 23 5.16 -2.16 -3.20
N GLY A 24 5.84 -1.63 -2.18
CA GLY A 24 5.56 -1.88 -0.76
C GLY A 24 4.42 -1.02 -0.22
N LEU A 25 3.59 -1.56 0.67
CA LEU A 25 2.49 -0.80 1.29
C LEU A 25 2.98 0.44 2.06
N TYR A 26 4.19 0.38 2.62
CA TYR A 26 4.81 1.48 3.35
C TYR A 26 5.03 2.72 2.45
N GLU A 27 5.20 2.56 1.14
CA GLU A 27 5.41 3.66 0.19
C GLU A 27 4.21 4.60 0.12
N LEU A 28 3.00 4.05 0.27
CA LEU A 28 1.76 4.84 0.33
C LEU A 28 1.70 5.68 1.60
N VAL A 29 2.08 5.11 2.74
CA VAL A 29 2.12 5.83 4.02
C VAL A 29 3.18 6.93 3.96
N TRP A 30 4.34 6.63 3.39
CA TRP A 30 5.41 7.61 3.23
C TRP A 30 5.00 8.76 2.30
N GLY A 31 4.35 8.46 1.17
CA GLY A 31 3.79 9.47 0.27
C GLY A 31 2.78 10.38 0.97
N MET A 32 1.91 9.82 1.82
CA MET A 32 0.93 10.58 2.59
C MET A 32 1.57 11.50 3.63
N ARG A 33 2.69 11.11 4.26
CA ARG A 33 3.44 11.98 5.19
C ARG A 33 4.06 13.18 4.48
N GLY A 34 4.51 13.00 3.23
CA GLY A 34 5.04 14.08 2.41
C GLY A 34 3.98 15.02 1.85
N ALA A 35 2.71 14.60 1.85
CA ALA A 35 1.61 15.37 1.29
C ALA A 35 0.96 16.31 2.33
N HIS A 36 0.50 17.48 1.88
CA HIS A 36 -0.08 18.53 2.73
C HIS A 36 -1.52 18.24 3.23
N PHE A 37 -1.87 16.98 3.50
CA PHE A 37 -3.21 16.61 3.96
C PHE A 37 -3.41 16.74 5.47
N GLY A 38 -2.33 16.85 6.26
CA GLY A 38 -2.40 17.02 7.71
C GLY A 38 -2.94 15.80 8.47
N LEU A 39 -2.82 14.61 7.88
CA LEU A 39 -3.25 13.36 8.49
C LEU A 39 -2.19 12.84 9.47
N THR A 40 -2.66 12.22 10.55
CA THR A 40 -1.84 11.36 11.40
C THR A 40 -1.46 10.08 10.67
N ASP A 41 -0.43 9.38 11.15
CA ASP A 41 -0.03 8.08 10.59
C ASP A 41 -1.17 7.06 10.62
N ALA A 42 -1.98 7.04 11.68
CA ALA A 42 -3.11 6.13 11.80
C ALA A 42 -4.20 6.43 10.74
N GLU A 43 -4.49 7.71 10.48
CA GLU A 43 -5.43 8.13 9.44
C GLU A 43 -4.90 7.83 8.04
N ALA A 44 -3.61 8.06 7.80
CA ALA A 44 -2.96 7.74 6.53
C ALA A 44 -2.99 6.22 6.26
N ILE A 45 -2.68 5.40 7.25
CA ILE A 45 -2.76 3.93 7.16
C ILE A 45 -4.21 3.49 6.90
N ALA A 46 -5.17 4.05 7.63
CA ALA A 46 -6.58 3.71 7.44
C ALA A 46 -7.07 4.07 6.02
N LEU A 47 -6.67 5.24 5.51
CA LEU A 47 -7.00 5.67 4.15
C LEU A 47 -6.32 4.77 3.09
N ALA A 48 -5.03 4.49 3.26
CA ALA A 48 -4.27 3.60 2.38
C ALA A 48 -4.87 2.19 2.36
N GLY A 49 -5.27 1.67 3.52
CA GLY A 49 -5.95 0.38 3.63
C GLY A 49 -7.25 0.32 2.84
N ARG A 50 -8.06 1.38 2.87
CA ARG A 50 -9.28 1.47 2.04
C ARG A 50 -8.97 1.47 0.55
N VAL A 51 -7.99 2.25 0.11
CA VAL A 51 -7.57 2.33 -1.29
C VAL A 51 -7.06 0.96 -1.76
N VAL A 52 -6.11 0.37 -1.02
CA VAL A 52 -5.50 -0.92 -1.33
C VAL A 52 -6.54 -2.03 -1.37
N ARG A 53 -7.47 -2.08 -0.42
CA ARG A 53 -8.54 -3.09 -0.43
C ARG A 53 -9.40 -2.98 -1.68
N ARG A 54 -9.75 -1.77 -2.14
CA ARG A 54 -10.47 -1.58 -3.42
C ARG A 54 -9.67 -2.07 -4.63
N LEU A 55 -8.34 -1.87 -4.64
CA LEU A 55 -7.47 -2.35 -5.72
C LEU A 55 -7.45 -3.87 -5.79
N VAL A 56 -7.42 -4.53 -4.63
CA VAL A 56 -7.43 -5.99 -4.52
C VAL A 56 -8.82 -6.55 -4.87
N ASP A 57 -9.89 -5.98 -4.32
CA ASP A 57 -11.27 -6.45 -4.54
C ASP A 57 -11.70 -6.33 -6.01
N ARG A 58 -11.20 -5.31 -6.74
CA ARG A 58 -11.45 -5.16 -8.18
C ARG A 58 -10.55 -6.04 -9.06
N GLY A 59 -9.65 -6.81 -8.45
CA GLY A 59 -8.70 -7.67 -9.16
C GLY A 59 -7.59 -6.92 -9.89
N ALA A 60 -7.28 -5.66 -9.52
CA ALA A 60 -6.19 -4.90 -10.15
C ALA A 60 -4.82 -5.21 -9.53
N ALA A 61 -4.81 -5.75 -8.31
CA ALA A 61 -3.59 -6.12 -7.61
C ALA A 61 -3.83 -7.31 -6.68
N GLN A 62 -2.74 -7.95 -6.29
CA GLN A 62 -2.70 -9.02 -5.31
C GLN A 62 -1.66 -8.67 -4.23
N ILE A 63 -1.88 -9.16 -3.00
CA ILE A 63 -1.01 -8.87 -1.86
C ILE A 63 0.04 -9.98 -1.74
N PHE A 64 1.31 -9.62 -1.61
CA PHE A 64 2.41 -10.57 -1.45
C PHE A 64 3.38 -10.13 -0.36
N ALA A 65 4.13 -11.08 0.18
CA ALA A 65 5.35 -10.79 0.91
C ALA A 65 6.47 -10.53 -0.12
N VAL A 66 7.17 -9.40 -0.01
CA VAL A 66 8.21 -8.99 -0.95
C VAL A 66 9.51 -8.62 -0.25
N SER A 67 10.63 -8.76 -0.96
CA SER A 67 11.95 -8.42 -0.45
C SER A 67 12.16 -6.92 -0.37
N TRP A 68 13.02 -6.47 0.54
CA TRP A 68 13.57 -5.12 0.54
C TRP A 68 15.06 -5.19 0.15
N PRO A 69 15.60 -4.31 -0.73
CA PRO A 69 14.92 -3.24 -1.47
C PRO A 69 14.44 -3.63 -2.87
N ALA A 70 14.62 -4.88 -3.28
CA ALA A 70 14.37 -5.29 -4.67
C ALA A 70 12.89 -5.53 -5.01
N LEU A 71 12.01 -5.63 -4.00
CA LEU A 71 10.56 -5.87 -4.16
C LEU A 71 10.25 -7.18 -4.91
N GLU A 72 11.15 -8.16 -4.78
CA GLU A 72 10.95 -9.49 -5.34
C GLU A 72 9.92 -10.25 -4.50
N VAL A 73 9.01 -10.98 -5.16
CA VAL A 73 8.02 -11.81 -4.46
C VAL A 73 8.73 -12.94 -3.71
N ILE A 74 8.52 -13.00 -2.40
CA ILE A 74 9.04 -14.05 -1.52
C ILE A 74 7.95 -15.09 -1.23
N ASP A 75 6.73 -14.65 -0.97
CA ASP A 75 5.61 -15.52 -0.61
C ASP A 75 4.24 -14.87 -0.93
N GLY A 76 3.20 -15.69 -1.06
CA GLY A 76 1.82 -15.27 -1.32
C GLY A 76 1.15 -15.96 -2.50
N PRO A 77 -0.07 -15.53 -2.89
CA PRO A 77 -0.75 -14.33 -2.41
C PRO A 77 -1.22 -14.43 -0.95
N LEU A 78 -1.11 -13.33 -0.21
CA LEU A 78 -1.53 -13.17 1.16
C LEU A 78 -3.02 -12.77 1.25
N PRO A 79 -3.74 -13.16 2.32
CA PRO A 79 -5.13 -12.77 2.50
C PRO A 79 -5.27 -11.28 2.81
N ALA A 80 -6.38 -10.65 2.40
CA ALA A 80 -6.65 -9.23 2.64
C ALA A 80 -6.70 -8.83 4.13
N ALA A 81 -6.77 -9.80 5.05
CA ALA A 81 -6.67 -9.59 6.49
C ALA A 81 -5.32 -9.00 6.91
N VAL A 82 -4.24 -9.19 6.12
CA VAL A 82 -2.93 -8.59 6.44
C VAL A 82 -2.96 -7.07 6.39
N LEU A 83 -3.92 -6.46 5.66
CA LEU A 83 -4.09 -5.00 5.61
C LEU A 83 -4.58 -4.42 6.94
N ASP A 84 -5.20 -5.25 7.78
CA ASP A 84 -5.71 -4.85 9.10
C ASP A 84 -4.61 -4.88 10.18
N GLU A 85 -3.41 -5.38 9.85
CA GLU A 85 -2.27 -5.47 10.76
C GLU A 85 -1.37 -4.22 10.63
N PRO A 86 -1.18 -3.41 11.69
CA PRO A 86 -0.37 -2.19 11.60
C PRO A 86 1.06 -2.40 11.11
N LYS A 87 1.68 -3.55 11.44
CA LYS A 87 3.04 -3.92 10.99
C LYS A 87 3.16 -4.15 9.47
N SER A 88 2.05 -4.37 8.77
CA SER A 88 2.06 -4.54 7.30
C SER A 88 2.35 -3.23 6.57
N TRP A 89 2.26 -2.10 7.28
CA TRP A 89 2.41 -0.75 6.75
C TRP A 89 3.76 -0.10 7.10
N SER A 90 4.63 -0.81 7.81
CA SER A 90 5.97 -0.35 8.19
C SER A 90 7.05 -0.92 7.27
N GLU A 91 8.16 -0.19 7.14
CA GLU A 91 9.38 -0.74 6.56
C GLU A 91 9.82 -1.96 7.39
N GLY A 92 10.05 -3.09 6.73
CA GLY A 92 10.38 -4.35 7.38
C GLY A 92 11.76 -4.30 8.00
N GLU A 93 11.88 -3.94 9.28
CA GLU A 93 13.19 -3.78 9.93
C GLU A 93 14.01 -5.09 10.08
N SER A 94 13.47 -6.28 9.74
CA SER A 94 14.21 -7.55 9.73
C SER A 94 13.60 -8.68 8.90
N GLY A 95 12.71 -8.39 7.93
CA GLY A 95 11.99 -9.43 7.19
C GLY A 95 11.28 -8.94 5.93
N PRO A 96 10.63 -9.84 5.18
CA PRO A 96 9.83 -9.47 4.02
C PRO A 96 8.77 -8.45 4.41
N MET A 97 8.57 -7.46 3.55
CA MET A 97 7.51 -6.48 3.70
C MET A 97 6.24 -6.93 2.97
N VAL A 98 5.12 -6.28 3.24
CA VAL A 98 3.90 -6.48 2.46
C VAL A 98 3.91 -5.53 1.27
N GLY A 99 3.70 -6.08 0.08
CA GLY A 99 3.62 -5.33 -1.17
C GLY A 99 2.39 -5.69 -1.99
N LEU A 100 2.08 -4.82 -2.95
CA LEU A 100 1.10 -5.07 -3.99
C LEU A 100 1.81 -5.43 -5.28
N VAL A 101 1.35 -6.52 -5.91
CA VAL A 101 1.80 -6.99 -7.22
C VAL A 101 0.65 -6.79 -8.21
N PRO A 102 0.89 -6.20 -9.39
CA PRO A 102 -0.13 -6.05 -10.43
C PRO A 102 -0.73 -7.39 -10.82
N ALA A 103 -2.06 -7.46 -10.95
CA ALA A 103 -2.72 -8.64 -11.51
C ALA A 103 -2.47 -8.69 -13.03
N ALA A 104 -2.12 -9.88 -13.54
CA ALA A 104 -1.91 -10.12 -14.97
C ALA A 104 -3.21 -10.16 -15.78
#